data_AF-A0A7V9A5M1-F1
#
_entry.id   AF-A0A7V9A5M1-F1
#
_cell.length_a   1.000
_cell.length_b   1.000
_cell.length_c   1.000
_cell.angle_alpha   90.00
_cell.angle_beta   90.00
_cell.angle_gamma   90.00
#
_symmetry.space_group_name_H-M   'P 1'
#
loop_
_entity.id
_entity.type
_entity.pdbx_description
1 polymer ?
#
loop_
_entity_poly.entity_id
_entity_poly.type
_entity_poly.pdbx_seq_one_letter_code
_entity_poly.pdbx_strand_id
1 'polypeptide(L)'
;MIPTIAGVGLGGYSALATQEKRYRELMTEQAMVAQEFSEAEIRHDKLNRLIQSLQQKQGVWRTPKRVMFLVEYPSPSIFMRGQFPSPHYMHIPLMNDSIHFYLQANDNQLSELVDRLIERYPQSDVIVQVRILECLKNLPAYVHRERLEQVEHKIREFAKPLTQDSNQTVAERALHTLRAYDLPRQQVEEE
;
A
#
# COMPACT_ATOMS: atom_id res chain seq x y z
N MET A 1 -82.36 -24.57 -16.80
CA MET A 1 -81.90 -23.48 -15.90
C MET A 1 -81.52 -24.12 -14.58
N ILE A 2 -80.33 -24.05 -13.97
CA ILE A 2 -79.05 -23.35 -14.19
C ILE A 2 -78.01 -24.25 -13.47
N PRO A 3 -76.86 -24.58 -14.10
CA PRO A 3 -75.63 -24.72 -13.34
C PRO A 3 -74.48 -24.06 -14.11
N THR A 4 -74.35 -22.74 -13.97
CA THR A 4 -73.19 -22.02 -14.56
C THR A 4 -72.59 -21.01 -13.58
N ILE A 5 -73.21 -20.80 -12.40
CA ILE A 5 -72.79 -19.75 -11.47
C ILE A 5 -71.78 -20.27 -10.41
N ALA A 6 -71.79 -21.58 -10.09
CA ALA A 6 -70.87 -22.14 -9.09
C ALA A 6 -69.42 -22.31 -9.61
N GLY A 7 -69.23 -22.51 -10.92
CA GLY A 7 -67.90 -22.68 -11.52
C GLY A 7 -67.11 -21.37 -11.68
N VAL A 8 -67.79 -20.24 -11.80
CA VAL A 8 -67.15 -18.92 -11.98
C VAL A 8 -66.61 -18.38 -10.65
N GLY A 9 -67.29 -18.68 -9.52
CA GLY A 9 -66.82 -18.27 -8.19
C GLY A 9 -65.51 -18.94 -7.77
N LEU A 10 -65.42 -20.27 -7.86
CA LEU A 10 -64.24 -21.03 -7.41
C LEU A 10 -63.01 -20.87 -8.34
N GLY A 11 -63.23 -20.68 -9.65
CA GLY A 11 -62.15 -20.36 -10.60
C GLY A 11 -61.53 -18.98 -10.35
N GLY A 12 -62.35 -17.99 -9.97
CA GLY A 12 -61.88 -16.65 -9.60
C GLY A 12 -61.01 -16.65 -8.34
N TYR A 13 -61.41 -17.36 -7.28
CA TYR A 13 -60.64 -17.41 -6.03
C TYR A 13 -59.29 -18.14 -6.18
N SER A 14 -59.23 -19.22 -6.97
CA SER A 14 -57.97 -19.94 -7.23
C SER A 14 -57.02 -19.14 -8.15
N ALA A 15 -57.57 -18.39 -9.12
CA ALA A 15 -56.80 -17.44 -9.92
C ALA A 15 -56.27 -16.27 -9.08
N LEU A 16 -57.06 -15.74 -8.14
CA LEU A 16 -56.62 -14.67 -7.23
C LEU A 16 -55.54 -15.15 -6.26
N ALA A 17 -55.69 -16.35 -5.67
CA ALA A 17 -54.67 -16.91 -4.77
C ALA A 17 -53.34 -17.19 -5.49
N THR A 18 -53.39 -17.65 -6.75
CA THR A 18 -52.19 -17.86 -7.57
C THR A 18 -51.56 -16.53 -8.02
N GLN A 19 -52.38 -15.50 -8.29
CA GLN A 19 -51.90 -14.16 -8.60
C GLN A 19 -51.24 -13.48 -7.39
N GLU A 20 -51.83 -13.58 -6.20
CA GLU A 20 -51.25 -13.07 -4.96
C GLU A 20 -49.92 -13.76 -4.63
N LYS A 21 -49.84 -15.08 -4.83
CA LYS A 21 -48.59 -15.83 -4.60
C LYS A 21 -47.48 -15.36 -5.55
N ARG A 22 -47.76 -15.25 -6.85
CA ARG A 22 -46.80 -14.72 -7.83
C ARG A 22 -46.41 -13.28 -7.54
N TYR A 23 -47.35 -12.45 -7.11
CA TYR A 23 -47.06 -11.08 -6.70
C TYR A 23 -46.10 -11.05 -5.51
N ARG A 24 -46.31 -11.89 -4.48
CA ARG A 24 -45.39 -11.99 -3.35
C ARG A 24 -44.00 -12.48 -3.76
N GLU A 25 -43.92 -13.50 -4.62
CA GLU A 25 -42.65 -14.00 -5.16
C GLU A 25 -41.89 -12.90 -5.92
N LEU A 26 -42.56 -12.18 -6.81
CA LEU A 26 -41.98 -11.05 -7.54
C LEU A 26 -41.52 -9.92 -6.60
N MET A 27 -42.30 -9.61 -5.57
CA MET A 27 -41.91 -8.59 -4.57
C MET A 27 -40.70 -9.04 -3.75
N THR A 28 -40.59 -10.32 -3.42
CA THR A 28 -39.39 -10.87 -2.75
C THR A 28 -38.17 -10.85 -3.65
N GLU A 29 -38.31 -11.23 -4.93
CA GLU A 29 -37.23 -11.15 -5.91
C GLU A 29 -36.78 -9.70 -6.11
N GLN A 30 -37.73 -8.77 -6.24
CA GLN A 30 -37.43 -7.34 -6.36
C GLN A 30 -36.71 -6.81 -5.12
N ALA A 31 -37.12 -7.21 -3.92
CA ALA A 31 -36.46 -6.82 -2.68
C ALA A 31 -35.01 -7.37 -2.60
N MET A 32 -34.80 -8.62 -3.00
CA MET A 32 -33.46 -9.23 -3.07
C MET A 32 -32.56 -8.49 -4.06
N VAL A 33 -33.03 -8.24 -5.28
CA VAL A 33 -32.28 -7.51 -6.30
C VAL A 33 -31.96 -6.09 -5.85
N ALA A 34 -32.90 -5.40 -5.18
CA ALA A 34 -32.65 -4.07 -4.63
C ALA A 34 -31.57 -4.09 -3.53
N GLN A 35 -31.56 -5.12 -2.69
CA GLN A 35 -30.52 -5.30 -1.69
C GLN A 35 -29.15 -5.57 -2.32
N GLU A 36 -29.07 -6.48 -3.28
CA GLU A 36 -27.82 -6.79 -4.00
C GLU A 36 -27.26 -5.55 -4.72
N PHE A 37 -28.13 -4.76 -5.33
CA PHE A 37 -27.76 -3.49 -5.95
C PHE A 37 -27.19 -2.51 -4.91
N SER A 38 -27.85 -2.34 -3.77
CA SER A 38 -27.36 -1.47 -2.69
C SER A 38 -26.01 -1.94 -2.15
N GLU A 39 -25.80 -3.24 -1.96
CA GLU A 39 -24.51 -3.79 -1.53
C GLU A 39 -23.41 -3.60 -2.58
N ALA A 40 -23.76 -3.73 -3.87
CA ALA A 40 -22.84 -3.42 -4.97
C ALA A 40 -22.48 -1.93 -5.00
N GLU A 41 -23.46 -1.04 -4.81
CA GLU A 41 -23.25 0.41 -4.75
C GLU A 41 -22.34 0.81 -3.58
N ILE A 42 -22.56 0.24 -2.39
CA ILE A 42 -21.69 0.46 -1.23
C ILE A 42 -20.25 -0.01 -1.51
N ARG A 43 -20.07 -1.16 -2.17
CA ARG A 43 -18.74 -1.65 -2.56
C ARG A 43 -18.07 -0.73 -3.57
N HIS A 44 -18.81 -0.27 -4.56
CA HIS A 44 -18.34 0.68 -5.57
C HIS A 44 -17.90 2.01 -4.93
N ASP A 45 -18.69 2.55 -4.02
CA ASP A 45 -18.35 3.77 -3.29
C ASP A 45 -17.09 3.61 -2.42
N LYS A 46 -16.96 2.46 -1.74
CA LYS A 46 -15.73 2.14 -0.98
C LYS A 46 -14.51 2.11 -1.90
N LEU A 47 -14.62 1.47 -3.07
CA LEU A 47 -13.53 1.44 -4.05
C LEU A 47 -13.19 2.84 -4.55
N ASN A 48 -14.18 3.68 -4.87
CA ASN A 48 -13.93 5.05 -5.31
C ASN A 48 -13.21 5.90 -4.26
N ARG A 49 -13.59 5.76 -2.99
CA ARG A 49 -12.87 6.44 -1.89
C ARG A 49 -11.43 5.95 -1.75
N LEU A 50 -11.19 4.65 -1.93
CA LEU A 50 -9.84 4.08 -1.90
C LEU A 50 -9.00 4.59 -3.08
N ILE A 51 -9.56 4.65 -4.29
CA ILE A 51 -8.90 5.20 -5.48
C ILE A 51 -8.54 6.67 -5.26
N GLN A 52 -9.47 7.49 -4.77
CA GLN A 52 -9.21 8.89 -4.47
C GLN A 52 -8.11 9.05 -3.41
N SER A 53 -8.14 8.25 -2.35
CA SER A 53 -7.09 8.25 -1.32
C SER A 53 -5.72 7.88 -1.90
N LEU A 54 -5.68 6.87 -2.77
CA LEU A 54 -4.46 6.42 -3.42
C LEU A 54 -3.92 7.49 -4.37
N GLN A 55 -4.77 8.13 -5.18
CA GLN A 55 -4.40 9.25 -6.05
C GLN A 55 -3.82 10.43 -5.26
N GLN A 56 -4.46 10.78 -4.13
CA GLN A 56 -3.97 11.83 -3.25
C GLN A 56 -2.58 11.50 -2.69
N LYS A 57 -2.38 10.27 -2.20
CA LYS A 57 -1.08 9.82 -1.70
C LYS A 57 -0.02 9.81 -2.80
N GLN A 58 -0.34 9.26 -3.97
CA GLN A 58 0.57 9.28 -5.12
C GLN A 58 0.99 10.71 -5.50
N GLY A 59 0.07 11.68 -5.48
CA GLY A 59 0.38 13.08 -5.72
C GLY A 59 1.39 13.66 -4.74
N VAL A 60 1.29 13.34 -3.45
CA VAL A 60 2.23 13.78 -2.41
C VAL A 60 3.62 13.14 -2.59
N TRP A 61 3.65 11.87 -2.99
CA TRP A 61 4.87 11.06 -3.09
C TRP A 61 5.51 11.06 -4.47
N ARG A 62 5.23 12.06 -5.31
CA ARG A 62 5.67 12.08 -6.71
C ARG A 62 7.16 12.41 -6.89
N THR A 63 7.80 13.00 -5.88
CA THR A 63 9.17 13.55 -6.02
C THR A 63 10.13 13.01 -4.96
N PRO A 64 11.43 12.85 -5.30
CA PRO A 64 12.47 12.46 -4.33
C PRO A 64 12.54 13.38 -3.11
N LYS A 65 12.22 14.67 -3.29
CA LYS A 65 12.24 15.68 -2.24
C LYS A 65 11.37 15.30 -1.04
N ARG A 66 10.25 14.62 -1.25
CA ARG A 66 9.34 14.23 -0.17
C ARG A 66 9.93 13.11 0.69
N VAL A 67 10.64 12.17 0.07
CA VAL A 67 11.36 11.12 0.78
C VAL A 67 12.52 11.73 1.59
N MET A 68 13.31 12.63 0.97
CA MET A 68 14.36 13.36 1.66
C MET A 68 13.83 14.13 2.89
N PHE A 69 12.69 14.81 2.74
CA PHE A 69 12.06 15.53 3.85
C PHE A 69 11.73 14.61 5.04
N LEU A 70 11.24 13.38 4.81
CA LEU A 70 10.98 12.44 5.91
C LEU A 70 12.26 11.91 6.56
N VAL A 71 13.30 11.72 5.76
CA VAL A 71 14.62 11.28 6.25
C VAL A 71 15.17 12.31 7.22
N GLU A 72 15.11 13.59 6.86
CA GLU A 72 15.61 14.71 7.67
C GLU A 72 14.67 15.10 8.83
N TYR A 73 13.36 15.08 8.60
CA TYR A 73 12.35 15.58 9.52
C TYR A 73 11.32 14.49 9.84
N PRO A 74 11.60 13.60 10.81
CA PRO A 74 10.60 12.63 11.25
C PRO A 74 9.30 13.30 11.67
N SER A 75 8.17 12.69 11.29
CA SER A 75 6.89 13.05 11.88
C SER A 75 6.95 12.87 13.40
N PRO A 76 6.53 13.86 14.21
CA PRO A 76 6.49 13.74 15.66
C PRO A 76 5.46 12.72 16.17
N SER A 77 4.56 12.22 15.31
CA SER A 77 3.58 11.17 15.67
C SER A 77 4.22 9.83 16.08
N ILE A 78 5.51 9.64 15.81
CA ILE A 78 6.31 8.47 16.21
C ILE A 78 6.53 8.45 17.73
N PHE A 79 6.49 9.62 18.39
CA PHE A 79 6.71 9.75 19.84
C PHE A 79 5.42 9.65 20.67
N MET A 80 4.24 9.56 20.05
CA MET A 80 2.94 9.64 20.73
C MET A 80 2.37 8.30 21.23
N ARG A 81 3.04 7.16 20.99
CA ARG A 81 2.56 5.82 21.46
C ARG A 81 3.30 5.27 22.68
N GLY A 82 3.91 6.11 23.52
CA GLY A 82 4.48 5.69 24.82
C GLY A 82 5.58 4.62 24.77
N GLN A 83 5.99 4.20 23.58
CA GLN A 83 7.10 3.30 23.34
C GLN A 83 8.29 4.17 22.95
N PHE A 84 9.10 4.55 23.94
CA PHE A 84 10.50 4.85 23.64
C PHE A 84 11.08 3.59 22.99
N PRO A 85 11.52 3.63 21.72
CA PRO A 85 12.25 2.50 21.22
C PRO A 85 13.51 2.39 22.07
N SER A 86 13.73 1.21 22.62
CA SER A 86 15.05 0.77 23.05
C SER A 86 16.08 1.25 22.01
N PRO A 87 17.30 1.67 22.42
CA PRO A 87 18.34 2.13 21.49
C PRO A 87 18.68 1.13 20.38
N HIS A 88 18.21 -0.11 20.49
CA HIS A 88 18.42 -1.21 19.54
C HIS A 88 17.31 -1.36 18.48
N TYR A 89 16.19 -0.64 18.60
CA TYR A 89 15.04 -0.80 17.69
C TYR A 89 14.41 0.55 17.32
N MET A 90 15.17 1.42 16.66
CA MET A 90 14.53 2.42 15.80
C MET A 90 13.96 1.71 14.57
N HIS A 91 12.75 1.15 14.70
CA HIS A 91 11.92 0.87 13.53
C HIS A 91 11.43 2.23 13.03
N ILE A 92 12.17 2.84 12.09
CA ILE A 92 11.82 4.17 11.61
C ILE A 92 10.69 4.00 10.60
N PRO A 93 9.49 4.58 10.85
CA PRO A 93 8.31 4.42 9.99
C PRO A 93 8.40 5.19 8.67
N LEU A 94 9.62 5.42 8.18
CA LEU A 94 9.90 5.86 6.81
C LEU A 94 9.28 4.90 5.78
N MET A 95 9.23 3.60 6.09
CA MET A 95 8.79 2.55 5.15
C MET A 95 7.33 2.69 4.71
N ASN A 96 6.39 2.98 5.62
CA ASN A 96 4.96 2.96 5.28
C ASN A 96 4.55 4.13 4.38
N ASP A 97 5.18 5.28 4.57
CA ASP A 97 4.80 6.49 3.84
C ASP A 97 5.55 6.62 2.51
N SER A 98 6.85 6.27 2.48
CA SER A 98 7.68 6.37 1.26
C SER A 98 7.44 5.26 0.23
N ILE A 99 6.73 4.18 0.58
CA ILE A 99 6.37 3.10 -0.36
C ILE A 99 5.69 3.62 -1.62
N HIS A 100 4.83 4.63 -1.47
CA HIS A 100 4.10 5.23 -2.59
C HIS A 100 5.02 5.91 -3.59
N PHE A 101 6.19 6.42 -3.16
CA PHE A 101 7.21 6.92 -4.06
C PHE A 101 7.84 5.76 -4.84
N TYR A 102 8.31 4.70 -4.17
CA TYR A 102 9.03 3.59 -4.84
C TYR A 102 8.18 2.87 -5.89
N LEU A 103 6.88 2.69 -5.61
CA LEU A 103 5.96 2.02 -6.53
C LEU A 103 5.72 2.82 -7.83
N GLN A 104 5.88 4.14 -7.82
CA GLN A 104 5.56 5.01 -8.97
C GLN A 104 6.77 5.74 -9.55
N ALA A 105 7.88 5.81 -8.82
CA ALA A 105 9.07 6.51 -9.26
C ALA A 105 9.53 5.92 -10.59
N ASN A 106 9.92 6.77 -11.54
CA ASN A 106 10.65 6.33 -12.73
C ASN A 106 12.16 6.18 -12.42
N ASP A 107 12.92 5.69 -13.38
CA ASP A 107 14.35 5.41 -13.23
C ASP A 107 15.17 6.66 -12.88
N ASN A 108 14.88 7.78 -13.55
CA ASN A 108 15.52 9.06 -13.26
C ASN A 108 15.25 9.53 -11.82
N GLN A 109 14.01 9.41 -11.35
CA GLN A 109 13.63 9.80 -9.99
C GLN A 109 14.25 8.88 -8.94
N LEU A 110 14.37 7.58 -9.23
CA LEU A 110 15.02 6.62 -8.34
C LEU A 110 16.51 6.94 -8.21
N SER A 111 17.19 7.15 -9.35
CA SER A 111 18.60 7.56 -9.35
C SER A 111 18.79 8.89 -8.64
N GLU A 112 17.95 9.89 -8.90
CA GLU A 112 18.01 11.19 -8.24
C GLU A 112 17.84 11.08 -6.72
N LEU A 113 16.96 10.19 -6.24
CA LEU A 113 16.80 9.95 -4.81
C LEU A 113 18.07 9.37 -4.20
N VAL A 114 18.65 8.34 -4.82
CA VAL A 114 19.87 7.68 -4.33
C VAL A 114 21.02 8.69 -4.28
N ASP A 115 21.15 9.53 -5.30
CA ASP A 115 22.18 10.56 -5.39
C ASP A 115 22.06 11.57 -4.26
N ARG A 116 20.85 12.10 -4.04
CA ARG A 116 20.57 13.05 -2.95
C ARG A 116 20.83 12.44 -1.58
N LEU A 117 20.48 11.17 -1.37
CA LEU A 117 20.71 10.46 -0.11
C LEU A 117 22.21 10.31 0.18
N ILE A 118 22.99 9.90 -0.82
CA ILE A 118 24.44 9.72 -0.71
C ILE A 118 25.15 11.06 -0.49
N GLU A 119 24.76 12.09 -1.24
CA GLU A 119 25.31 13.44 -1.11
C GLU A 119 25.04 14.04 0.27
N ARG A 120 23.85 13.77 0.83
CA ARG A 120 23.43 14.32 2.13
C ARG A 120 24.09 13.63 3.32
N TYR A 121 24.45 12.35 3.19
CA TYR A 121 24.98 11.52 4.27
C TYR A 121 26.16 12.12 5.07
N PRO A 122 27.27 12.60 4.45
CA PRO A 122 28.43 13.07 5.20
C PRO A 122 28.17 14.33 6.02
N GLN A 123 27.13 15.10 5.67
CA GLN A 123 26.76 16.35 6.35
C GLN A 123 25.65 16.17 7.39
N SER A 124 25.20 14.92 7.58
CA SER A 124 24.04 14.59 8.41
C SER A 124 24.47 14.14 9.80
N ASP A 125 23.57 14.27 10.77
CA ASP A 125 23.75 13.64 12.08
C ASP A 125 23.60 12.12 11.99
N VAL A 126 24.01 11.41 13.04
CA VAL A 126 23.98 9.94 13.09
C VAL A 126 22.56 9.38 12.86
N ILE A 127 21.53 10.08 13.34
CA ILE A 127 20.13 9.63 13.22
C ILE A 127 19.72 9.65 11.74
N VAL A 128 20.01 10.75 11.04
CA VAL A 128 19.73 10.91 9.61
C VAL A 128 20.60 9.97 8.77
N GLN A 129 21.86 9.76 9.13
CA GLN A 129 22.74 8.77 8.50
C GLN A 129 22.16 7.35 8.56
N VAL A 130 21.70 6.92 9.74
CA VAL A 130 21.04 5.61 9.91
C VAL A 130 19.77 5.51 9.06
N ARG A 131 18.98 6.59 8.96
CA ARG A 131 17.77 6.64 8.12
C ARG A 131 18.06 6.54 6.64
N ILE A 132 19.12 7.20 6.19
CA ILE A 132 19.60 7.09 4.81
C ILE A 132 19.91 5.63 4.51
N LEU A 133 20.67 4.96 5.37
CA LEU A 133 21.00 3.54 5.20
C LEU A 133 19.75 2.65 5.22
N GLU A 134 18.79 2.90 6.12
CA GLU A 134 17.52 2.17 6.13
C GLU A 134 16.71 2.38 4.85
N CYS A 135 16.66 3.60 4.33
CA CYS A 135 16.02 3.93 3.06
C CYS A 135 16.63 3.11 1.92
N LEU A 136 17.96 3.13 1.80
CA LEU A 136 18.69 2.40 0.77
C LEU A 136 18.54 0.88 0.91
N LYS A 137 18.56 0.35 2.14
CA LYS A 137 18.37 -1.09 2.41
C LYS A 137 17.01 -1.61 1.93
N ASN A 138 15.98 -0.78 1.96
CA ASN A 138 14.60 -1.20 1.68
C ASN A 138 14.19 -1.08 0.21
N LEU A 139 14.98 -0.39 -0.62
CA LEU A 139 14.73 -0.28 -2.06
C LEU A 139 14.49 -1.63 -2.76
N PRO A 140 15.23 -2.71 -2.43
CA PRO A 140 14.94 -4.01 -3.01
C PRO A 140 13.50 -4.46 -2.74
N ALA A 141 12.95 -4.33 -1.54
CA ALA A 141 11.54 -4.73 -1.31
C ALA A 141 10.53 -3.97 -2.20
N TYR A 142 10.89 -2.74 -2.56
CA TYR A 142 10.18 -1.73 -3.36
C TYR A 142 10.12 -1.95 -4.87
N VAL A 143 11.31 -2.22 -5.41
CA VAL A 143 11.64 -1.91 -6.79
C VAL A 143 11.94 -3.19 -7.54
N HIS A 144 11.41 -3.28 -8.76
CA HIS A 144 11.71 -4.37 -9.70
C HIS A 144 13.21 -4.45 -9.97
N ARG A 145 13.72 -5.68 -10.11
CA ARG A 145 15.16 -5.97 -10.19
C ARG A 145 15.87 -5.17 -11.29
N GLU A 146 15.31 -5.14 -12.50
CA GLU A 146 15.89 -4.44 -13.66
C GLU A 146 16.15 -2.95 -13.40
N ARG A 147 15.26 -2.32 -12.64
CA ARG A 147 15.36 -0.89 -12.29
C ARG A 147 16.33 -0.66 -11.14
N LEU A 148 16.43 -1.64 -10.24
CA LEU A 148 17.35 -1.60 -9.11
C LEU A 148 18.81 -1.71 -9.57
N GLU A 149 19.10 -2.50 -10.60
CA GLU A 149 20.45 -2.70 -11.16
C GLU A 149 21.13 -1.38 -11.55
N GLN A 150 20.36 -0.37 -11.97
CA GLN A 150 20.87 0.95 -12.34
C GLN A 150 21.47 1.72 -11.15
N VAL A 151 20.97 1.50 -9.93
CA VAL A 151 21.38 2.22 -8.73
C VAL A 151 22.15 1.34 -7.74
N GLU A 152 22.04 0.02 -7.86
CA GLU A 152 22.63 -0.96 -6.95
C GLU A 152 24.14 -0.78 -6.81
N HIS A 153 24.87 -0.64 -7.92
CA HIS A 153 26.31 -0.44 -7.90
C HIS A 153 26.70 0.76 -7.04
N LYS A 154 26.01 1.89 -7.24
CA LYS A 154 26.24 3.13 -6.51
C LYS A 154 25.96 2.98 -5.00
N ILE A 155 24.90 2.26 -4.65
CA ILE A 155 24.53 1.99 -3.25
C ILE A 155 25.57 1.09 -2.59
N ARG A 156 26.06 0.06 -3.28
CA ARG A 156 27.09 -0.85 -2.77
C ARG A 156 28.42 -0.13 -2.57
N GLU A 157 28.86 0.65 -3.55
CA GLU A 157 30.09 1.45 -3.44
C GLU A 157 30.04 2.42 -2.26
N PHE A 158 28.88 3.04 -2.04
CA PHE A 158 28.64 3.92 -0.90
C PHE A 158 28.64 3.18 0.44
N ALA A 159 27.93 2.06 0.56
CA ALA A 159 27.75 1.36 1.84
C ALA A 159 28.99 0.55 2.27
N LYS A 160 29.82 0.09 1.33
CA LYS A 160 31.01 -0.73 1.60
C LYS A 160 32.01 -0.11 2.59
N PRO A 161 32.51 1.13 2.39
CA PRO A 161 33.45 1.74 3.34
C PRO A 161 32.82 1.99 4.72
N LEU A 162 31.50 2.20 4.79
CA LEU A 162 30.79 2.48 6.04
C LEU A 162 30.71 1.28 6.98
N THR A 163 30.97 0.05 6.50
CA THR A 163 31.05 -1.14 7.36
C THR A 163 32.20 -1.10 8.37
N GLN A 164 33.18 -0.21 8.17
CA GLN A 164 34.32 0.01 9.05
C GLN A 164 34.20 1.32 9.83
N ASP A 165 33.01 1.94 9.87
CA ASP A 165 32.80 3.19 10.59
C ASP A 165 33.08 3.02 12.09
N SER A 166 33.65 4.06 12.70
CA SER A 166 33.87 4.14 14.15
C SER A 166 32.57 4.02 14.96
N ASN A 167 31.43 4.40 14.38
CA ASN A 167 30.11 4.25 14.97
C ASN A 167 29.55 2.86 14.65
N GLN A 168 29.47 2.00 15.67
CA GLN A 168 28.99 0.63 15.52
C GLN A 168 27.59 0.53 14.90
N THR A 169 26.66 1.43 15.26
CA THR A 169 25.30 1.45 14.71
C THR A 169 25.32 1.71 13.20
N VAL A 170 26.16 2.63 12.74
CA VAL A 170 26.33 2.94 11.32
C VAL A 170 26.94 1.74 10.58
N ALA A 171 27.99 1.15 11.14
CA ALA A 171 28.66 -0.02 10.57
C ALA A 171 27.70 -1.21 10.40
N GLU A 172 26.90 -1.52 11.43
CA GLU A 172 25.88 -2.57 11.38
C GLU A 172 24.83 -2.28 10.31
N ARG A 173 24.33 -1.04 10.24
CA ARG A 173 23.31 -0.65 9.26
C ARG A 173 23.84 -0.66 7.82
N ALA A 174 25.10 -0.29 7.61
CA ALA A 174 25.77 -0.41 6.32
C ALA A 174 25.88 -1.88 5.89
N LEU A 175 26.25 -2.78 6.81
CA LEU A 175 26.30 -4.21 6.54
C LEU A 175 24.93 -4.79 6.18
N HIS A 176 23.88 -4.40 6.91
CA HIS A 176 22.50 -4.78 6.57
C HIS A 176 22.07 -4.27 5.20
N THR A 177 22.50 -3.06 4.83
CA THR A 177 22.23 -2.49 3.51
C THR A 177 22.83 -3.37 2.43
N LEU A 178 24.11 -3.73 2.51
CA LEU A 178 24.77 -4.60 1.53
C LEU A 178 24.08 -5.96 1.39
N ARG A 179 23.76 -6.62 2.52
CA ARG A 179 23.09 -7.92 2.53
C ARG A 179 21.74 -7.92 1.83
N ALA A 180 21.01 -6.80 1.84
CA ALA A 180 19.71 -6.69 1.18
C ALA A 180 19.80 -6.84 -0.36
N TYR A 181 20.98 -6.59 -0.94
CA TYR A 181 21.23 -6.71 -2.37
C TYR A 181 21.89 -8.04 -2.75
N ASP A 182 22.43 -8.79 -1.78
CA ASP A 182 23.07 -10.11 -2.01
C ASP A 182 22.09 -11.29 -2.00
N LEU A 183 20.83 -11.08 -1.60
CA LEU A 183 19.84 -12.14 -1.50
C LEU A 183 19.19 -12.43 -2.87
N PRO A 184 19.21 -13.68 -3.37
CA PRO A 184 18.38 -14.06 -4.50
C PRO A 184 16.91 -13.97 -4.06
N ARG A 185 16.13 -13.07 -4.67
CA ARG A 185 14.70 -13.03 -4.40
C ARG A 185 14.08 -14.31 -4.94
N GLN A 186 13.35 -15.02 -4.07
CA GLN A 186 12.39 -16.04 -4.51
C GLN A 186 11.53 -15.40 -5.58
N GLN A 187 11.60 -15.96 -6.79
CA GLN A 187 10.62 -15.71 -7.83
C GLN A 187 9.29 -16.01 -7.18
N VAL A 188 8.46 -14.99 -6.97
CA VAL A 188 7.04 -15.22 -6.77
C VAL A 188 6.59 -15.70 -8.14
N GLU A 189 6.61 -17.01 -8.33
CA GLU A 189 6.01 -17.67 -9.49
C GLU A 189 4.57 -17.16 -9.56
N GLU A 190 4.27 -16.45 -10.63
CA GLU A 190 2.91 -16.14 -11.03
C GLU A 190 2.25 -17.48 -11.40
N GLU A 191 1.40 -18.01 -10.51
CA GLU A 191 0.33 -18.95 -10.86
C GLU A 191 -0.95 -18.20 -11.26
#